data_AF-A0A1E7Q0A7-F1
#
_entry.id   AF-A0A1E7Q0A7-F1
#
_cell.length_a   1.000
_cell.length_b   1.000
_cell.length_c   1.000
_cell.angle_alpha   90.00
_cell.angle_beta   90.00
_cell.angle_gamma   90.00
#
_symmetry.space_group_name_H-M   'P 1'
#
loop_
_entity.id
_entity.type
_entity.pdbx_description
1 polymer ?
#
loop_
_entity_poly.entity_id
_entity_poly.type
_entity_poly.pdbx_seq_one_letter_code
_entity_poly.pdbx_strand_id
1 'polypeptide(L)'
;MLKLFVSGLLVALSSLSVAEAPDGNHHHITSKIAEYTQAFDRCNQLVKRRDLPSEEIIAKLTGFTQRDIERLLMSKAALLRHECEKPELAELAYTILITENEELQQQTREAISAIKVLAFSGDIRKFQAIYESVPAEIRRTLEEVGYFDRPFDDRKVLDAIRE
;
A
#
# COMPACT_ATOMS: atom_id res chain seq x y z
N MET A 1 -63.08 0.52 -57.82
CA MET A 1 -63.46 1.64 -56.94
C MET A 1 -63.10 1.27 -55.51
N LEU A 2 -62.58 2.25 -54.76
CA LEU A 2 -62.44 2.38 -53.31
C LEU A 2 -61.40 1.55 -52.53
N LYS A 3 -60.46 2.33 -51.98
CA LYS A 3 -59.41 2.07 -50.99
C LYS A 3 -59.98 1.57 -49.65
N LEU A 4 -59.15 0.89 -48.86
CA LEU A 4 -58.93 1.21 -47.44
C LEU A 4 -57.61 0.60 -46.94
N PHE A 5 -56.66 1.50 -46.66
CA PHE A 5 -55.50 1.30 -45.80
C PHE A 5 -55.96 1.03 -44.38
N VAL A 6 -55.41 0.01 -43.70
CA VAL A 6 -55.15 0.09 -42.26
C VAL A 6 -53.83 -0.62 -41.95
N SER A 7 -52.93 0.20 -41.44
CA SER A 7 -51.60 -0.10 -40.93
C SER A 7 -51.68 -0.60 -39.48
N GLY A 8 -50.78 -1.50 -39.06
CA GLY A 8 -50.62 -1.98 -37.69
C GLY A 8 -50.17 -3.45 -37.70
N LEU A 9 -49.06 -3.88 -37.08
CA LEU A 9 -48.46 -3.46 -35.83
C LEU A 9 -46.94 -3.64 -35.92
N LEU A 10 -46.19 -2.70 -35.34
CA LEU A 10 -44.74 -2.69 -35.25
C LEU A 10 -44.21 -3.93 -34.51
N VAL A 11 -43.29 -4.64 -35.15
CA VAL A 11 -42.36 -5.57 -34.50
C VAL A 11 -41.35 -4.73 -33.74
N ALA A 12 -41.60 -4.46 -32.46
CA ALA A 12 -40.62 -3.91 -31.53
C ALA A 12 -40.01 -5.07 -30.72
N LEU A 13 -39.18 -5.88 -31.37
CA LEU A 13 -38.14 -6.68 -30.69
C LEU A 13 -36.97 -5.74 -30.41
N SER A 14 -37.18 -4.79 -29.50
CA SER A 14 -36.09 -4.06 -28.88
C SER A 14 -35.67 -4.87 -27.68
N SER A 15 -34.66 -5.69 -27.90
CA SER A 15 -33.75 -6.22 -26.89
C SER A 15 -33.67 -5.26 -25.71
N LEU A 16 -34.19 -5.69 -24.56
CA LEU A 16 -33.74 -5.20 -23.27
C LEU A 16 -32.26 -5.53 -23.20
N SER A 17 -31.42 -4.58 -23.66
CA SER A 17 -30.04 -4.52 -23.22
C SER A 17 -30.11 -4.39 -21.72
N VAL A 18 -29.89 -5.51 -21.03
CA VAL A 18 -29.27 -5.48 -19.71
C VAL A 18 -28.07 -4.56 -19.90
N ALA A 19 -28.13 -3.37 -19.29
CA ALA A 19 -26.97 -2.53 -19.21
C ALA A 19 -25.92 -3.36 -18.45
N GLU A 20 -24.92 -3.87 -19.17
CA GLU A 20 -23.69 -4.35 -18.55
C GLU A 20 -23.24 -3.24 -17.61
N ALA A 21 -23.23 -3.52 -16.30
CA ALA A 21 -22.52 -2.67 -15.36
C ALA A 21 -21.14 -2.43 -15.99
N PRO A 22 -20.69 -1.17 -16.12
CA PRO A 22 -19.54 -0.86 -16.96
C PRO A 22 -18.32 -1.59 -16.39
N ASP A 23 -17.85 -2.60 -17.12
CA ASP A 23 -16.70 -3.45 -16.82
C ASP A 23 -15.44 -2.63 -16.48
N GLY A 24 -15.40 -1.35 -16.89
CA GLY A 24 -14.37 -0.38 -16.55
C GLY A 24 -14.09 -0.22 -15.05
N ASN A 25 -15.11 -0.28 -14.18
CA ASN A 25 -14.90 -0.14 -12.73
C ASN A 25 -14.16 -1.36 -12.15
N HIS A 26 -14.46 -2.56 -12.63
CA HIS A 26 -13.76 -3.79 -12.20
C HIS A 26 -12.30 -3.80 -12.65
N HIS A 27 -12.04 -3.47 -13.92
CA HIS A 27 -10.68 -3.39 -14.44
C HIS A 27 -9.87 -2.33 -13.70
N HIS A 28 -10.48 -1.18 -13.43
CA HIS A 28 -9.80 -0.08 -12.75
C HIS A 28 -9.34 -0.47 -11.34
N ILE A 29 -10.25 -0.99 -10.49
CA ILE A 29 -9.86 -1.39 -9.12
C ILE A 29 -8.88 -2.55 -9.12
N THR A 30 -9.06 -3.54 -10.00
CA THR A 30 -8.14 -4.68 -10.10
C THR A 30 -6.74 -4.22 -10.52
N SER A 31 -6.64 -3.27 -11.47
CA SER A 31 -5.36 -2.65 -11.85
C SER A 31 -4.70 -1.97 -10.65
N LYS A 32 -5.46 -1.21 -9.86
CA LYS A 32 -4.94 -0.50 -8.68
C LYS A 32 -4.46 -1.45 -7.59
N ILE A 33 -5.13 -2.59 -7.39
CA ILE A 33 -4.66 -3.65 -6.49
C ILE A 33 -3.33 -4.24 -6.99
N ALA A 34 -3.21 -4.48 -8.30
CA ALA A 34 -1.98 -5.00 -8.89
C ALA A 34 -0.82 -4.00 -8.80
N GLU A 35 -1.07 -2.72 -9.08
CA GLU A 35 -0.10 -1.62 -8.93
C GLU A 35 0.45 -1.53 -7.50
N TYR A 36 -0.43 -1.55 -6.49
CA TYR A 36 -0.02 -1.55 -5.09
C TYR A 36 0.80 -2.81 -4.73
N THR A 37 0.38 -3.98 -5.21
CA THR A 37 1.11 -5.23 -4.94
C THR A 37 2.53 -5.19 -5.52
N GLN A 38 2.68 -4.64 -6.74
CA GLN A 38 3.99 -4.42 -7.35
C GLN A 38 4.82 -3.40 -6.57
N ALA A 39 4.20 -2.34 -6.05
CA ALA A 39 4.87 -1.35 -5.20
C ALA A 39 5.39 -1.97 -3.90
N PHE A 40 4.56 -2.78 -3.23
CA PHE A 40 4.93 -3.54 -2.04
C PHE A 40 6.14 -4.45 -2.31
N ASP A 41 6.12 -5.22 -3.39
CA ASP A 41 7.24 -6.09 -3.77
C ASP A 41 8.50 -5.29 -4.08
N ARG A 42 8.39 -4.19 -4.83
CA ARG A 42 9.49 -3.30 -5.15
C ARG A 42 10.12 -2.71 -3.88
N CYS A 43 9.32 -2.21 -2.94
CA CYS A 43 9.81 -1.66 -1.67
C CYS A 43 10.49 -2.74 -0.81
N ASN A 44 9.97 -3.97 -0.78
CA ASN A 44 10.63 -5.09 -0.12
C ASN A 44 11.95 -5.52 -0.79
N GLN A 45 12.05 -5.41 -2.11
CA GLN A 45 13.31 -5.69 -2.82
C GLN A 45 14.38 -4.64 -2.49
N LEU A 46 14.01 -3.36 -2.31
CA LEU A 46 14.94 -2.34 -1.85
C LEU A 46 15.53 -2.69 -0.49
N VAL A 47 14.71 -3.15 0.45
CA VAL A 47 15.15 -3.62 1.77
C VAL A 47 16.12 -4.79 1.64
N LYS A 48 15.75 -5.83 0.89
CA LYS A 48 16.53 -7.08 0.78
C LYS A 48 17.93 -6.85 0.19
N ARG A 49 18.03 -5.96 -0.79
CA ARG A 49 19.27 -5.69 -1.55
C ARG A 49 20.13 -4.60 -0.93
N ARG A 50 19.65 -3.92 0.11
CA ARG A 50 20.41 -2.86 0.76
C ARG A 50 21.54 -3.47 1.57
N ASP A 51 22.74 -2.97 1.33
CA ASP A 51 23.93 -3.29 2.13
C ASP A 51 23.78 -2.72 3.55
N LEU A 52 24.62 -3.20 4.48
CA LEU A 52 24.69 -2.63 5.83
C LEU A 52 25.19 -1.17 5.79
N PRO A 53 24.86 -0.35 6.81
CA PRO A 53 25.49 0.96 6.96
C PRO A 53 26.99 0.80 7.25
N SER A 54 27.75 1.88 7.10
CA SER A 54 29.20 1.85 7.39
C SER A 54 29.48 1.46 8.84
N GLU A 55 30.66 0.90 9.10
CA GLU A 55 31.10 0.53 10.45
C GLU A 55 31.06 1.73 11.42
N GLU A 56 31.34 2.94 10.94
CA GLU A 56 31.22 4.17 11.74
C GLU A 56 29.78 4.40 12.22
N ILE A 57 28.79 4.15 11.36
CA ILE A 57 27.38 4.25 11.73
C ILE A 57 27.03 3.14 12.71
N ILE A 58 27.44 1.89 12.45
CA ILE A 58 27.20 0.77 13.38
C ILE A 58 27.77 1.08 14.77
N ALA A 59 29.01 1.56 14.85
CA ALA A 59 29.66 1.95 16.09
C ALA A 59 28.97 3.12 16.82
N LYS A 60 28.31 4.03 16.10
CA LYS A 60 27.46 5.05 16.74
C LYS A 60 26.22 4.44 17.39
N LEU A 61 25.62 3.43 16.76
CA LEU A 61 24.39 2.79 17.25
C LEU A 61 24.63 1.89 18.47
N THR A 62 25.84 1.32 18.63
CA THR A 62 26.21 0.53 19.81
C THR A 62 26.28 1.36 21.10
N GLY A 63 26.34 2.69 20.99
CA GLY A 63 26.31 3.61 22.13
C GLY A 63 24.96 3.75 22.82
N PHE A 64 23.87 3.21 22.23
CA PHE A 64 22.52 3.28 22.78
C PHE A 64 22.12 2.02 23.52
N THR A 65 21.10 2.12 24.38
CA THR A 65 20.55 0.93 25.02
C THR A 65 19.91 0.01 23.99
N GLN A 66 20.00 -1.31 24.20
CA GLN A 66 19.38 -2.29 23.31
C GLN A 66 17.89 -2.02 23.08
N ARG A 67 17.17 -1.62 24.14
CA ARG A 67 15.74 -1.29 24.04
C ARG A 67 15.49 -0.11 23.11
N ASP A 68 16.28 0.96 23.22
CA ASP A 68 16.08 2.16 22.43
C ASP A 68 16.41 1.91 20.97
N ILE A 69 17.52 1.21 20.69
CA ILE A 69 17.94 0.93 19.31
C ILE A 69 16.98 -0.04 18.59
N GLU A 70 16.46 -1.06 19.28
CA GLU A 70 15.43 -1.96 18.72
C GLU A 70 14.15 -1.20 18.38
N ARG A 71 13.62 -0.41 19.33
CA ARG A 71 12.42 0.40 19.09
C ARG A 71 12.61 1.36 17.93
N LEU A 72 13.78 1.99 17.86
CA LEU A 72 14.11 3.00 16.86
C LEU A 72 14.26 2.40 15.47
N LEU A 73 15.06 1.34 15.32
CA LEU A 73 15.29 0.71 14.02
C LEU A 73 14.01 0.05 13.48
N MET A 74 13.28 -0.69 14.32
CA MET A 74 12.04 -1.36 13.90
C MET A 74 10.97 -0.35 13.46
N SER A 75 10.77 0.72 14.25
CA SER A 75 9.78 1.75 13.91
C SER A 75 10.18 2.54 12.67
N LYS A 76 11.43 3.00 12.57
CA LYS A 76 11.92 3.73 11.40
C LYS A 76 11.85 2.88 10.13
N ALA A 77 12.22 1.60 10.18
CA ALA A 77 12.14 0.70 9.03
C ALA A 77 10.69 0.47 8.56
N ALA A 78 9.75 0.35 9.50
CA ALA A 78 8.32 0.25 9.16
C ALA A 78 7.80 1.55 8.53
N LEU A 79 8.15 2.71 9.08
CA LEU A 79 7.75 4.02 8.55
C LEU A 79 8.30 4.24 7.13
N LEU A 80 9.56 3.91 6.86
CA LEU A 80 10.16 4.07 5.53
C LEU A 80 9.57 3.11 4.50
N ARG A 81 9.22 1.88 4.88
CA ARG A 81 8.51 0.95 4.00
C ARG A 81 7.13 1.51 3.64
N HIS A 82 6.40 2.01 4.63
CA HIS A 82 5.10 2.65 4.38
C HIS A 82 5.23 3.88 3.47
N GLU A 83 6.19 4.77 3.72
CA GLU A 83 6.41 5.94 2.86
C GLU A 83 6.82 5.55 1.43
N CYS A 84 7.53 4.42 1.25
CA CYS A 84 7.86 3.88 -0.07
C CYS A 84 6.61 3.40 -0.86
N GLU A 85 5.64 2.81 -0.17
CA GLU A 85 4.41 2.25 -0.75
C GLU A 85 3.27 3.29 -0.88
N LYS A 86 3.42 4.42 -0.18
CA LYS A 86 2.39 5.44 0.01
C LYS A 86 1.73 5.97 -1.27
N PRO A 87 2.45 6.22 -2.38
CA PRO A 87 1.82 6.71 -3.60
C PRO A 87 0.76 5.73 -4.14
N GLU A 88 1.11 4.46 -4.32
CA GLU A 88 0.19 3.44 -4.81
C GLU A 88 -0.87 3.06 -3.77
N LEU A 89 -0.53 3.12 -2.48
CA LEU A 89 -1.50 2.89 -1.41
C LEU A 89 -2.59 3.96 -1.38
N ALA A 90 -2.22 5.23 -1.58
CA ALA A 90 -3.17 6.34 -1.61
C ALA A 90 -4.11 6.25 -2.81
N GLU A 91 -3.56 5.93 -3.99
CA GLU A 91 -4.35 5.68 -5.21
C GLU A 91 -5.33 4.52 -5.01
N LEU A 92 -4.86 3.39 -4.46
CA LEU A 92 -5.72 2.25 -4.15
C LEU A 92 -6.83 2.62 -3.16
N ALA A 93 -6.51 3.35 -2.09
CA ALA A 93 -7.48 3.79 -1.10
C ALA A 93 -8.58 4.67 -1.73
N TYR A 94 -8.18 5.61 -2.59
CA TYR A 94 -9.09 6.47 -3.33
C TYR A 94 -9.98 5.65 -4.27
N THR A 95 -9.40 4.72 -5.05
CA THR A 95 -10.16 3.87 -5.97
C THR A 95 -11.16 2.99 -5.23
N ILE A 96 -10.79 2.42 -4.09
CA ILE A 96 -11.71 1.65 -3.24
C ILE A 96 -12.88 2.53 -2.80
N LEU A 97 -12.61 3.76 -2.35
CA LEU A 97 -13.64 4.67 -1.87
C LEU A 97 -14.65 5.03 -2.97
N ILE A 98 -14.18 5.38 -4.16
CA ILE A 98 -15.08 5.76 -5.27
C ILE A 98 -15.84 4.57 -5.87
N THR A 99 -15.37 3.33 -5.65
CA THR A 99 -16.02 2.11 -6.15
C THR A 99 -16.88 1.40 -5.10
N GLU A 100 -16.95 1.91 -3.86
CA GLU A 100 -17.62 1.21 -2.75
C GLU A 100 -19.14 1.08 -2.92
N ASN A 101 -19.77 2.02 -3.64
CA ASN A 101 -21.21 2.02 -3.92
C ASN A 101 -21.58 1.44 -5.30
N GLU A 102 -20.59 0.96 -6.04
CA GLU A 102 -20.78 0.40 -7.38
C GLU A 102 -21.14 -1.09 -7.31
N GLU A 103 -21.90 -1.58 -8.29
CA GLU A 103 -22.19 -3.01 -8.41
C GLU A 103 -20.96 -3.74 -8.94
N LEU A 104 -20.14 -4.28 -8.02
CA LEU A 104 -18.91 -5.01 -8.34
C LEU A 104 -19.15 -6.51 -8.57
N GLN A 105 -18.28 -7.18 -9.33
CA GLN A 105 -18.27 -8.65 -9.36
C GLN A 105 -17.86 -9.21 -7.99
N GLN A 106 -18.33 -10.42 -7.66
CA GLN A 106 -18.02 -11.08 -6.40
C GLN A 106 -16.51 -11.23 -6.18
N GLN A 107 -15.78 -11.66 -7.22
CA GLN A 107 -14.33 -11.80 -7.18
C GLN A 107 -13.62 -10.46 -6.89
N THR A 108 -14.10 -9.36 -7.47
CA THR A 108 -13.55 -8.02 -7.23
C THR A 108 -13.77 -7.59 -5.77
N ARG A 109 -14.96 -7.85 -5.20
CA ARG A 109 -15.23 -7.56 -3.79
C ARG A 109 -14.33 -8.37 -2.86
N GLU A 110 -14.08 -9.64 -3.18
CA GLU A 110 -13.18 -10.51 -2.42
C GLU A 110 -11.73 -9.98 -2.47
N ALA A 111 -11.26 -9.57 -3.65
CA ALA A 111 -9.94 -8.95 -3.81
C ALA A 111 -9.81 -7.65 -2.98
N ILE A 112 -10.84 -6.79 -3.00
CA ILE A 112 -10.89 -5.58 -2.17
C ILE A 112 -10.87 -5.93 -0.68
N SER A 113 -11.62 -6.95 -0.25
CA SER A 113 -11.64 -7.37 1.15
C SER A 113 -10.27 -7.87 1.61
N ALA A 114 -9.61 -8.70 0.80
CA ALA A 114 -8.28 -9.21 1.09
C ALA A 114 -7.25 -8.08 1.16
N ILE A 115 -7.24 -7.17 0.18
CA ILE A 115 -6.26 -6.08 0.16
C ILE A 115 -6.51 -5.07 1.28
N LYS A 116 -7.77 -4.85 1.70
CA LYS A 116 -8.10 -3.98 2.84
C LYS A 116 -7.37 -4.43 4.11
N VAL A 117 -7.37 -5.73 4.39
CA VAL A 117 -6.69 -6.31 5.56
C VAL A 117 -5.17 -6.18 5.47
N LEU A 118 -4.60 -6.41 4.29
CA LEU A 118 -3.15 -6.44 4.09
C LEU A 118 -2.53 -5.03 4.04
N ALA A 119 -3.17 -4.10 3.34
CA ALA A 119 -2.62 -2.78 3.05
C ALA A 119 -2.93 -1.73 4.12
N PHE A 120 -4.00 -1.93 4.91
CA PHE A 120 -4.51 -0.94 5.86
C PHE A 120 -4.62 -1.47 7.30
N SER A 121 -3.68 -2.31 7.74
CA SER A 121 -3.69 -2.96 9.08
C SER A 121 -3.68 -2.00 10.29
N GLY A 122 -3.50 -0.69 10.07
CA GLY A 122 -3.52 0.32 11.13
C GLY A 122 -2.24 0.39 11.97
N ASP A 123 -1.30 -0.53 11.75
CA ASP A 123 -0.06 -0.63 12.54
C ASP A 123 0.86 0.58 12.37
N ILE A 124 0.71 1.34 11.29
CA ILE A 124 1.61 2.47 11.02
C ILE A 124 1.55 3.55 12.11
N ARG A 125 0.36 3.82 12.67
CA ARG A 125 0.21 4.77 13.78
C ARG A 125 0.91 4.30 15.03
N LYS A 126 0.91 2.98 15.28
CA LYS A 126 1.63 2.36 16.39
C LYS A 126 3.13 2.51 16.21
N PHE A 127 3.65 2.28 15.01
CA PHE A 127 5.08 2.50 14.72
C PHE A 127 5.47 3.98 14.85
N GLN A 128 4.62 4.91 14.40
CA GLN A 128 4.85 6.34 14.60
C GLN A 128 4.95 6.68 16.10
N ALA A 129 4.01 6.21 16.91
CA ALA A 129 4.03 6.43 18.36
C ALA A 129 5.27 5.81 19.03
N ILE A 130 5.70 4.63 18.57
CA ILE A 130 6.95 4.00 19.05
C ILE A 130 8.15 4.87 18.67
N TYR A 131 8.24 5.33 17.43
CA TYR A 131 9.31 6.23 16.97
C TYR A 131 9.36 7.48 17.85
N GLU A 132 8.24 8.19 17.98
CA GLU A 132 8.15 9.44 18.76
C GLU A 132 8.46 9.25 20.25
N SER A 133 8.23 8.05 20.79
CA SER A 133 8.56 7.73 22.19
C SER A 133 10.06 7.54 22.45
N VAL A 134 10.88 7.35 21.40
CA VAL A 134 12.34 7.28 21.53
C VAL A 134 12.88 8.70 21.78
N PRO A 135 13.82 8.88 22.74
CA PRO A 135 14.40 10.18 23.01
C PRO A 135 14.91 10.89 21.76
N ALA A 136 14.65 12.21 21.68
CA ALA A 136 14.86 12.98 20.46
C ALA A 136 16.33 13.02 20.02
N GLU A 137 17.25 13.04 20.98
CA GLU A 137 18.69 12.97 20.76
C GLU A 137 19.12 11.67 20.06
N ILE A 138 18.50 10.54 20.43
CA ILE A 138 18.77 9.24 19.80
C ILE A 138 18.18 9.24 18.38
N ARG A 139 16.95 9.75 18.21
CA ARG A 139 16.32 9.85 16.89
C ARG A 139 17.13 10.69 15.90
N ARG A 140 17.64 11.84 16.34
CA ARG A 140 18.48 12.73 15.51
C ARG A 140 19.71 12.02 14.96
N THR A 141 20.27 11.09 15.73
CA THR A 141 21.43 10.29 15.28
C THR A 141 21.12 9.47 14.02
N LEU A 142 19.88 8.97 13.84
CA LEU A 142 19.49 8.35 12.57
C LEU A 142 19.14 9.39 11.49
N GLU A 143 18.46 10.48 11.86
CA GLU A 143 18.01 11.51 10.91
C GLU A 143 19.17 12.27 10.25
N GLU A 144 20.33 12.33 10.90
CA GLU A 144 21.56 12.90 10.34
C GLU A 144 22.32 11.93 9.42
N VAL A 145 21.90 10.67 9.38
CA VAL A 145 22.57 9.60 8.63
C VAL A 145 21.72 9.21 7.43
N GLY A 146 22.20 9.57 6.23
CA GLY A 146 21.47 9.30 4.97
C GLY A 146 21.20 7.83 4.66
N TYR A 147 21.82 6.89 5.39
CA TYR A 147 21.45 5.48 5.32
C TYR A 147 19.98 5.25 5.75
N PHE A 148 19.47 5.99 6.72
CA PHE A 148 18.12 5.81 7.28
C PHE A 148 17.04 6.68 6.61
N ASP A 149 17.32 7.21 5.41
CA ASP A 149 16.36 7.95 4.59
C ASP A 149 15.59 7.06 3.61
N ARG A 150 15.98 5.78 3.49
CA ARG A 150 15.40 4.82 2.55
C ARG A 150 15.15 3.47 3.23
N PRO A 151 14.19 2.66 2.74
CA PRO A 151 13.88 1.37 3.33
C PRO A 151 15.12 0.51 3.56
N PHE A 152 15.25 -0.04 4.76
CA PHE A 152 16.36 -0.88 5.19
C PHE A 152 15.85 -2.06 6.02
N ASP A 153 16.71 -3.05 6.24
CA ASP A 153 16.41 -4.24 7.03
C ASP A 153 16.83 -4.01 8.48
N ASP A 154 15.86 -3.76 9.36
CA ASP A 154 16.09 -3.51 10.78
C ASP A 154 16.76 -4.69 11.47
N ARG A 155 16.44 -5.93 11.08
CA ARG A 155 17.02 -7.12 11.68
C ARG A 155 18.49 -7.28 11.32
N LYS A 156 18.85 -7.09 10.04
CA LYS A 156 20.26 -7.12 9.63
C LYS A 156 21.10 -6.07 10.35
N VAL A 157 20.57 -4.86 10.52
CA VAL A 157 21.28 -3.79 11.24
C VAL A 157 21.39 -4.13 12.73
N LEU A 158 20.34 -4.67 13.35
CA LEU A 158 20.37 -5.12 14.75
C LEU A 158 21.37 -6.25 14.98
N ASP A 159 21.47 -7.20 14.05
CA ASP A 159 22.44 -8.29 14.13
C ASP A 159 23.86 -7.75 14.03
N ALA A 160 24.14 -6.83 13.10
CA ALA A 160 25.44 -6.18 12.96
C ALA A 160 25.87 -5.31 14.18
N ILE A 161 24.91 -4.85 14.98
CA ILE A 161 25.19 -4.11 16.24
C ILE A 161 25.57 -5.07 17.39
N ARG A 162 25.16 -6.34 17.30
CA ARG A 162 25.36 -7.36 18.35
C ARG A 162 26.63 -8.19 18.15
N GLU A 163 27.21 -8.17 16.96
CA GLU A 163 28.50 -8.79 16.63
C GLU A 163 29.68 -8.00 17.21
#